data_AF-A0A8S0SQ13-F1
#
_entry.id   AF-A0A8S0SQ13-F1
#
_cell.length_a   1.000
_cell.length_b   1.000
_cell.length_c   1.000
_cell.angle_alpha   90.00
_cell.angle_beta   90.00
_cell.angle_gamma   90.00
#
_symmetry.space_group_name_H-M   'P 1'
#
loop_
_entity.id
_entity.type
_entity.pdbx_description
1 polymer ?
#
loop_
_entity_poly.entity_id
_entity_poly.type
_entity_poly.pdbx_seq_one_letter_code
_entity_poly.pdbx_strand_id
1 'polypeptide(L)'
;MAYASLLSLAQTLEQIQHPQDQSLNVHHTEQRIIRSLNEKVNFLVDFLDVISPKSSENISDLEEKIRDAAYEAEDIFESSMSNQIDSKWEQKFKGLHKVIEELTTISEDLVKMMERKDLEIVKPRNTFQPA
;
A
#
# COMPACT_ATOMS: atom_id res chain seq x y z
N MET A 1 8.45 9.69 4.11
CA MET A 1 8.84 8.25 4.20
C MET A 1 7.71 7.33 3.72
N ALA A 2 6.45 7.73 3.91
CA ALA A 2 5.26 7.05 3.38
C ALA A 2 5.41 6.59 1.92
N TYR A 3 5.75 7.51 1.01
CA TYR A 3 5.89 7.20 -0.41
C TYR A 3 6.88 6.05 -0.70
N ALA A 4 8.08 6.12 -0.12
CA ALA A 4 9.09 5.07 -0.31
C ALA A 4 8.66 3.71 0.27
N SER A 5 7.93 3.74 1.39
CA SER A 5 7.44 2.51 2.05
C SER A 5 6.31 1.87 1.23
N LEU A 6 5.40 2.68 0.68
CA LEU A 6 4.37 2.19 -0.25
C LEU A 6 4.97 1.66 -1.55
N LEU A 7 6.00 2.31 -2.09
CA LEU A 7 6.68 1.84 -3.30
C LEU A 7 7.37 0.48 -3.05
N SER A 8 8.01 0.31 -1.89
CA SER A 8 8.58 -0.97 -1.46
C SER A 8 7.50 -2.06 -1.36
N LEU A 9 6.39 -1.76 -0.70
CA LEU A 9 5.26 -2.69 -0.59
C LEU A 9 4.65 -3.03 -1.96
N ALA A 10 4.51 -2.04 -2.86
CA ALA A 10 4.00 -2.26 -4.22
C ALA A 10 4.88 -3.26 -4.98
N GLN A 11 6.21 -3.11 -4.88
CA GLN A 11 7.17 -4.04 -5.48
C GLN A 11 7.06 -5.44 -4.89
N THR A 12 6.91 -5.55 -3.57
CA THR A 12 6.68 -6.84 -2.88
C THR A 12 5.40 -7.51 -3.37
N LEU A 13 4.31 -6.76 -3.51
CA LEU A 13 3.02 -7.26 -4.00
C LEU A 13 3.10 -7.72 -5.46
N GLU A 14 3.80 -6.99 -6.32
CA GLU A 14 4.03 -7.37 -7.73
C GLU A 14 4.77 -8.70 -7.83
N GLN A 15 5.82 -8.89 -7.02
CA GLN A 15 6.58 -10.15 -6.97
C GLN A 15 5.72 -11.34 -6.51
N ILE A 16 4.81 -11.12 -5.55
CA ILE A 16 3.90 -12.17 -5.05
C ILE A 16 2.82 -12.51 -6.07
N GLN A 17 2.33 -11.53 -6.84
CA GLN A 17 1.28 -11.73 -7.85
C GLN A 17 1.81 -12.30 -9.17
N HIS A 18 3.08 -12.07 -9.50
CA HIS A 18 3.76 -12.59 -10.68
C HIS A 18 4.95 -13.49 -10.31
N PRO A 19 4.73 -14.60 -9.58
CA PRO A 19 5.83 -15.47 -9.22
C PRO A 19 6.37 -16.10 -10.50
N GLN A 20 7.67 -15.91 -10.76
CA GLN A 20 8.38 -16.55 -11.87
C GLN A 20 8.29 -18.08 -11.79
N ASP A 21 8.03 -18.61 -10.59
CA ASP A 21 7.73 -20.02 -10.30
C ASP A 21 6.25 -20.21 -9.91
N GLN A 22 5.54 -21.05 -10.68
CA GLN A 22 4.13 -21.42 -10.46
C GLN A 22 3.86 -22.23 -9.17
N SER A 23 4.80 -22.30 -8.23
CA SER A 23 4.69 -23.16 -7.04
C SER A 23 3.86 -22.54 -5.90
N LEU A 24 3.61 -21.24 -5.93
CA LEU A 24 2.76 -20.56 -4.96
C LEU A 24 1.29 -20.75 -5.37
N ASN A 25 0.70 -21.87 -4.95
CA ASN A 25 -0.72 -22.13 -5.10
C ASN A 25 -1.51 -21.28 -4.07
N VAL A 26 -1.50 -19.97 -4.28
CA VAL A 26 -2.24 -19.00 -3.47
C VAL A 26 -3.73 -19.22 -3.71
N HIS A 27 -4.49 -19.59 -2.68
CA HIS A 27 -5.92 -19.83 -2.77
C HIS A 27 -6.67 -18.57 -3.24
N HIS A 28 -7.82 -18.75 -3.90
CA HIS A 28 -8.59 -17.66 -4.50
C HIS A 28 -8.90 -16.49 -3.53
N THR A 29 -9.19 -16.79 -2.26
CA THR A 29 -9.44 -15.80 -1.21
C THR A 29 -8.21 -14.94 -0.93
N GLU A 30 -7.04 -15.56 -0.92
CA GLU A 30 -5.76 -14.93 -0.60
C GLU A 30 -5.34 -14.00 -1.74
N GLN A 31 -5.52 -14.45 -2.99
CA GLN A 31 -5.33 -13.59 -4.17
C GLN A 31 -6.23 -12.36 -4.14
N ARG A 32 -7.47 -12.49 -3.65
CA ARG A 32 -8.40 -11.37 -3.52
C ARG A 32 -7.94 -10.35 -2.48
N ILE A 33 -7.39 -10.82 -1.36
CA ILE A 33 -6.84 -9.94 -0.31
C ILE A 33 -5.61 -9.21 -0.84
N ILE A 34 -4.68 -9.92 -1.47
CA ILE A 34 -3.46 -9.34 -2.07
C ILE A 34 -3.83 -8.31 -3.14
N ARG A 35 -4.79 -8.61 -4.01
CA ARG A 35 -5.29 -7.67 -5.01
C ARG A 35 -5.91 -6.43 -4.39
N SER A 36 -6.74 -6.60 -3.37
CA SER A 36 -7.36 -5.47 -2.66
C SER A 36 -6.32 -4.58 -1.99
N LEU A 37 -5.27 -5.16 -1.41
CA LEU A 37 -4.16 -4.40 -0.85
C LEU A 37 -3.40 -3.66 -1.94
N ASN A 38 -3.09 -4.31 -3.06
CA ASN A 38 -2.40 -3.68 -4.19
C ASN A 38 -3.19 -2.49 -4.78
N GLU A 39 -4.51 -2.63 -4.94
CA GLU A 39 -5.38 -1.52 -5.37
C GLU A 39 -5.30 -0.31 -4.42
N LYS A 40 -5.22 -0.55 -3.11
CA LYS A 40 -5.09 0.52 -2.10
C LYS A 40 -3.71 1.16 -2.10
N VAL A 41 -2.65 0.35 -2.21
CA VAL A 41 -1.28 0.83 -2.27
C VAL A 41 -1.07 1.72 -3.50
N ASN A 42 -1.51 1.27 -4.68
CA ASN A 42 -1.38 2.07 -5.91
C ASN A 42 -2.14 3.39 -5.83
N PHE A 43 -3.38 3.37 -5.30
CA PHE A 43 -4.13 4.60 -5.08
C PHE A 43 -3.35 5.61 -4.21
N LEU A 44 -2.75 5.15 -3.11
CA LEU A 44 -2.00 6.02 -2.21
C LEU A 44 -0.67 6.49 -2.81
N VAL A 45 0.00 5.66 -3.60
CA VAL A 45 1.21 6.07 -4.35
C VAL A 45 0.86 7.20 -5.33
N ASP A 46 -0.16 6.98 -6.17
CA ASP A 46 -0.64 7.97 -7.15
C ASP A 46 -1.07 9.26 -6.45
N PHE A 47 -1.73 9.14 -5.30
CA PHE A 47 -2.17 10.27 -4.50
C PHE A 47 -1.00 11.08 -3.95
N LEU A 48 -0.03 10.43 -3.30
CA LEU A 48 1.15 11.10 -2.75
C LEU A 48 2.02 11.74 -3.84
N ASP A 49 2.01 11.21 -5.06
CA ASP A 49 2.75 11.75 -6.22
C ASP A 49 2.23 13.11 -6.70
N VAL A 50 0.95 13.41 -6.41
CA VAL A 50 0.31 14.65 -6.85
C VAL A 50 0.15 15.68 -5.73
N ILE A 51 0.53 15.36 -4.48
CA ILE A 51 0.44 16.33 -3.37
C ILE A 51 1.61 17.33 -3.44
N SER A 52 1.27 18.61 -3.28
CA SER A 52 2.24 19.68 -3.11
C SER A 52 3.05 19.50 -1.82
N PRO A 53 4.37 19.71 -1.83
CA PRO A 53 5.18 19.72 -0.62
C PRO A 53 4.66 20.70 0.46
N LYS A 54 3.93 21.76 0.06
CA LYS A 54 3.31 22.71 0.98
C LYS A 54 2.19 22.11 1.83
N SER A 55 1.60 21.00 1.38
CA SER A 55 0.57 20.27 2.11
C SER A 55 1.13 19.12 2.94
N SER A 56 2.46 18.91 2.93
CA SER A 56 3.11 17.84 3.70
C SER A 56 2.83 17.95 5.20
N GLU A 57 2.81 19.17 5.77
CA GLU A 57 2.48 19.36 7.18
C GLU A 57 1.04 18.94 7.51
N ASN A 58 0.10 19.21 6.60
CA ASN A 58 -1.32 18.86 6.78
C ASN A 58 -1.56 17.35 6.78
N ILE A 59 -0.67 16.58 6.16
CA ILE A 59 -0.80 15.11 6.03
C ILE A 59 0.26 14.35 6.82
N SER A 60 1.11 15.01 7.62
CA SER A 60 2.23 14.37 8.30
C SER A 60 1.79 13.16 9.15
N ASP A 61 0.69 13.31 9.89
CA ASP A 61 0.11 12.22 10.70
C ASP A 61 -0.40 11.06 9.84
N LEU A 62 -0.91 11.37 8.64
CA LEU A 62 -1.36 10.35 7.69
C LEU A 62 -0.16 9.69 7.01
N GLU A 63 0.91 10.42 6.70
CA GLU A 63 2.15 9.86 6.16
C GLU A 63 2.81 8.88 7.14
N GLU A 64 2.77 9.19 8.44
CA GLU A 64 3.22 8.28 9.49
C GLU A 64 2.40 6.99 9.51
N LYS A 65 1.06 7.08 9.53
CA LYS A 65 0.19 5.89 9.50
C LYS A 65 0.35 5.07 8.22
N ILE A 66 0.51 5.72 7.07
CA ILE A 66 0.76 5.05 5.80
C ILE A 66 2.07 4.26 5.86
N ARG A 67 3.15 4.88 6.38
CA ARG A 67 4.45 4.21 6.54
C ARG A 67 4.31 2.99 7.44
N ASP A 68 3.66 3.15 8.59
CA ASP A 68 3.56 2.08 9.59
C ASP A 68 2.69 0.93 9.06
N ALA A 69 1.59 1.23 8.37
CA ALA A 69 0.75 0.22 7.70
C ALA A 69 1.48 -0.50 6.56
N ALA A 70 2.35 0.21 5.82
CA ALA A 70 3.17 -0.41 4.79
C ALA A 70 4.18 -1.40 5.40
N TYR A 71 4.88 -1.02 6.48
CA TYR A 71 5.77 -1.91 7.20
C TYR A 71 5.05 -3.11 7.83
N GLU A 72 3.87 -2.91 8.43
CA GLU A 72 3.07 -4.03 8.97
C GLU A 72 2.72 -5.04 7.87
N ALA A 73 2.41 -4.57 6.66
CA ALA A 73 2.13 -5.45 5.52
C ALA A 73 3.38 -6.22 5.05
N GLU A 74 4.52 -5.54 4.90
CA GLU A 74 5.79 -6.15 4.51
C GLU A 74 6.23 -7.22 5.52
N ASP A 75 6.16 -6.92 6.82
CA ASP A 75 6.47 -7.86 7.91
C ASP A 75 5.60 -9.14 7.82
N ILE A 76 4.32 -9.00 7.48
CA ILE A 76 3.40 -10.13 7.29
C ILE A 76 3.83 -10.98 6.09
N PHE A 77 4.26 -10.37 4.99
CA PHE A 77 4.72 -11.09 3.79
C PHE A 77 6.08 -11.77 4.01
N GLU A 78 7.06 -11.08 4.59
CA GLU A 78 8.39 -11.62 4.89
C GLU A 78 8.31 -12.81 5.86
N SER A 79 7.51 -12.67 6.92
CA SER A 79 7.27 -13.77 7.87
C SER A 79 6.53 -14.97 7.25
N SER A 80 5.94 -14.79 6.07
CA SER A 80 5.32 -15.86 5.29
C SER A 80 6.29 -16.58 4.36
N MET A 81 7.22 -15.87 3.73
CA MET A 81 8.27 -16.50 2.92
C MET A 81 9.18 -17.40 3.75
N SER A 82 9.49 -17.02 4.99
CA SER A 82 10.36 -17.80 5.88
C SER A 82 9.69 -19.02 6.51
N ASN A 83 8.34 -19.08 6.55
CA ASN A 83 7.60 -20.11 7.28
C ASN A 83 6.58 -20.83 6.37
N GLN A 84 7.07 -21.54 5.35
CA GLN A 84 6.22 -22.36 4.46
C GLN A 84 5.49 -23.53 5.17
N ILE A 85 5.71 -23.73 6.48
CA ILE A 85 5.22 -24.90 7.23
C ILE A 85 4.04 -24.56 8.16
N ASP A 86 3.74 -23.29 8.44
CA ASP A 86 3.04 -22.97 9.69
C ASP A 86 1.57 -22.52 9.58
N SER A 87 0.77 -23.10 10.47
CA SER A 87 -0.67 -22.97 10.76
C SER A 87 -1.24 -21.55 11.02
N LYS A 88 -0.49 -20.49 10.71
CA LYS A 88 -0.80 -19.09 11.08
C LYS A 88 -1.39 -18.25 9.96
N TRP A 89 -1.71 -18.83 8.81
CA TRP A 89 -2.28 -18.11 7.67
C TRP A 89 -3.55 -17.32 8.03
N GLU A 90 -4.42 -17.86 8.88
CA GLU A 90 -5.62 -17.14 9.35
C GLU A 90 -5.27 -15.85 10.12
N GLN A 91 -4.26 -15.88 10.98
CA GLN A 91 -3.79 -14.70 11.72
C GLN A 91 -3.15 -13.67 10.78
N LYS A 92 -2.40 -14.15 9.77
CA LYS A 92 -1.80 -13.30 8.74
C LYS A 92 -2.86 -12.60 7.88
N PHE A 93 -3.89 -13.32 7.45
CA PHE A 93 -5.00 -12.71 6.71
C PHE A 93 -5.75 -11.67 7.54
N LYS A 94 -5.94 -11.94 8.84
CA LYS A 94 -6.50 -10.95 9.76
C LYS A 94 -5.63 -9.69 9.83
N GLY A 95 -4.31 -9.83 9.88
CA GLY A 95 -3.37 -8.72 9.82
C GLY A 95 -3.50 -7.91 8.52
N LEU A 96 -3.49 -8.58 7.37
CA LEU A 96 -3.67 -7.92 6.07
C LEU A 96 -5.03 -7.21 5.95
N HIS A 97 -6.10 -7.81 6.47
CA HIS A 97 -7.41 -7.17 6.52
C HIS A 97 -7.38 -5.88 7.33
N LYS A 98 -6.71 -5.87 8.48
CA LYS A 98 -6.53 -4.66 9.30
C LYS A 98 -5.76 -3.58 8.54
N VAL A 99 -4.68 -3.95 7.86
CA VAL A 99 -3.91 -3.01 7.01
C VAL A 99 -4.82 -2.42 5.92
N ILE A 100 -5.62 -3.24 5.23
CA ILE A 100 -6.53 -2.76 4.18
C ILE A 100 -7.57 -1.79 4.74
N GLU A 101 -8.13 -2.07 5.91
CA GLU A 101 -9.09 -1.18 6.59
C GLU A 101 -8.46 0.16 6.97
N GLU A 102 -7.22 0.12 7.48
CA GLU A 102 -6.46 1.31 7.84
C GLU A 102 -6.15 2.17 6.61
N LEU A 103 -5.58 1.58 5.56
CA LEU A 103 -5.30 2.28 4.30
C LEU A 103 -6.59 2.82 3.66
N THR A 104 -7.72 2.12 3.80
CA THR A 104 -9.03 2.60 3.32
C THR A 104 -9.49 3.83 4.11
N THR A 105 -9.39 3.81 5.43
CA THR A 105 -9.75 4.95 6.28
C THR A 105 -8.88 6.17 5.95
N ILE A 106 -7.58 5.96 5.79
CA ILE A 106 -6.64 7.02 5.39
C ILE A 106 -7.01 7.57 4.01
N SER A 107 -7.32 6.70 3.04
CA SER A 107 -7.74 7.11 1.70
C SER A 107 -8.98 7.99 1.74
N GLU A 108 -9.98 7.63 2.55
CA GLU A 108 -11.20 8.42 2.71
C GLU A 108 -10.93 9.80 3.33
N ASP A 109 -10.04 9.87 4.32
CA ASP A 109 -9.68 11.14 4.96
C ASP A 109 -8.91 12.06 4.01
N LEU A 110 -8.00 11.50 3.20
CA LEU A 110 -7.30 12.22 2.15
C LEU A 110 -8.25 12.79 1.10
N VAL A 111 -9.26 12.02 0.68
CA VAL A 111 -10.31 12.50 -0.24
C VAL A 111 -11.13 13.63 0.38
N LYS A 112 -11.54 13.51 1.66
CA LYS A 112 -12.27 14.59 2.36
C LYS A 112 -11.44 15.87 2.46
N MET A 113 -10.13 15.76 2.72
CA MET A 113 -9.23 16.91 2.77
C MET A 113 -9.09 17.59 1.40
N MET A 114 -9.08 16.82 0.31
CA MET A 114 -9.14 17.38 -1.05
C MET A 114 -10.44 18.15 -1.30
N GLU A 115 -11.59 17.59 -0.91
CA GLU A 115 -12.90 18.25 -1.08
C GLU A 115 -12.99 19.57 -0.30
N ARG A 116 -12.36 19.62 0.88
CA ARG A 116 -12.25 20.82 1.73
C ARG A 116 -11.22 21.83 1.23
N LYS A 117 -10.39 21.45 0.24
CA LYS A 117 -9.26 22.23 -0.28
C LYS A 117 -8.17 22.48 0.76
N ASP A 118 -8.01 21.54 1.69
CA ASP A 118 -6.93 21.54 2.68
C ASP A 118 -5.59 21.07 2.07
N LEU A 119 -5.64 20.56 0.82
CA LEU A 119 -4.50 20.05 0.06
C LEU A 119 -4.31 20.81 -1.25
N GLU A 120 -3.07 21.22 -1.53
CA GLU A 120 -2.64 21.71 -2.83
C GLU A 120 -2.15 20.54 -3.67
N ILE A 121 -2.64 20.43 -4.91
CA ILE A 121 -2.25 19.38 -5.85
C ILE A 121 -1.32 19.99 -6.90
N VAL A 122 -0.19 19.33 -7.13
CA VAL A 122 0.76 19.64 -8.20
C VAL A 122 0.59 18.67 -9.36
N LYS A 123 1.00 19.08 -10.57
CA LYS A 123 1.06 18.14 -11.69
C LYS A 123 2.02 16.98 -11.33
N PRO A 124 1.66 15.73 -11.63
CA PRO A 124 2.51 14.58 -11.36
C PRO A 124 3.89 14.77 -12.01
N ARG A 125 4.96 14.47 -11.27
CA ARG A 125 6.36 14.63 -11.73
C ARG A 125 6.71 13.77 -12.95
N ASN A 126 5.94 12.70 -13.21
CA ASN A 126 6.23 11.74 -14.26
C ASN A 126 5.41 12.02 -15.54
N THR A 127 5.74 13.10 -16.25
CA THR A 127 5.64 13.05 -17.71
C THR A 127 6.96 12.48 -18.23
N PHE A 128 7.06 11.15 -18.31
CA PHE A 128 8.03 10.53 -19.19
C PHE A 128 7.71 11.01 -20.61
N GLN A 129 8.51 11.95 -21.13
CA GLN A 129 8.54 12.23 -22.56
C GLN A 129 9.32 11.09 -23.20
N PRO A 130 8.73 10.28 -24.09
CA PRO A 130 9.51 9.34 -24.88
C PRO A 130 10.46 10.15 -25.76
N ALA A 131 11.73 9.74 -25.77
CA ALA A 131 12.77 10.28 -26.63
C ALA A 131 12.46 10.11 -28.12
#